data_AF-A0A395KVT6-F1
#
_entry.id   AF-A0A395KVT6-F1
#
_cell.length_a   1.000
_cell.length_b   1.000
_cell.length_c   1.000
_cell.angle_alpha   90.00
_cell.angle_beta   90.00
_cell.angle_gamma   90.00
#
_symmetry.space_group_name_H-M   'P 1'
#
loop_
_entity.id
_entity.type
_entity.pdbx_description
1 polymer ?
#
loop_
_entity_poly.entity_id
_entity_poly.type
_entity_poly.pdbx_seq_one_letter_code
_entity_poly.pdbx_strand_id
1 'polypeptide(L)'
;MISESQLETWSQLGKAAQFTDTYNSIRNNLFHPSAPYPVDRIDVHLQGSYGNDTNVWGDSDVDVVLCHAGAFYYDVTNMGAQDQVFLKAAFSADAAYRYEDFRGDAQRYISGLYCDVDLSGKAIYIPGNNGRRNADILVCQQFRRYYSLKNGMHDYQPGIAFIRNGARIENFPKQHSENCTLKHQATNQNFKRMVRIFKNMRNSMITKDLLGHKVAPSYFIEGMLYNVPNDKFVGSYQDMWIKCFNWIVTADSSELTTASGLHWLVRDGSPVCWPSANFRAFTAALKYHWESS
;
A
#
# COMPACT_ATOMS: atom_id res chain seq x y z
N MET A 1 -12.72 -10.10 -26.84
CA MET A 1 -13.09 -9.87 -25.44
C MET A 1 -12.68 -11.05 -24.57
N ILE A 2 -12.16 -10.78 -23.38
CA ILE A 2 -11.78 -11.81 -22.40
C ILE A 2 -13.04 -12.55 -21.90
N SER A 3 -13.00 -13.89 -21.83
CA SER A 3 -14.15 -14.69 -21.42
C SER A 3 -14.50 -14.52 -19.94
N GLU A 4 -15.78 -14.68 -19.60
CA GLU A 4 -16.25 -14.65 -18.21
C GLU A 4 -15.54 -15.68 -17.32
N SER A 5 -15.28 -16.89 -17.83
CA SER A 5 -14.54 -17.94 -17.12
C SER A 5 -13.10 -17.55 -16.78
N GLN A 6 -12.44 -16.79 -17.67
CA GLN A 6 -11.11 -16.28 -17.43
C GLN A 6 -11.12 -15.18 -16.36
N LEU A 7 -12.14 -14.30 -16.39
CA LEU A 7 -12.32 -13.28 -15.37
C LEU A 7 -12.66 -13.89 -14.01
N GLU A 8 -13.47 -14.94 -13.97
CA GLU A 8 -13.75 -15.69 -12.75
C GLU A 8 -12.47 -16.28 -12.17
N THR A 9 -11.62 -16.87 -13.00
CA THR A 9 -10.29 -17.37 -12.60
C THR A 9 -9.42 -16.24 -12.04
N TRP A 10 -9.36 -15.11 -12.74
CA TRP A 10 -8.59 -13.93 -12.31
C TRP A 10 -9.17 -13.21 -11.11
N SER A 11 -10.44 -13.43 -10.79
CA SER A 11 -11.10 -12.86 -9.61
C SER A 11 -10.73 -13.60 -8.32
N GLN A 12 -10.13 -14.79 -8.40
CA GLN A 12 -9.83 -15.62 -7.24
C GLN A 12 -8.67 -15.05 -6.42
N LEU A 13 -8.74 -15.26 -5.10
CA LEU A 13 -7.67 -14.93 -4.17
C LEU A 13 -6.49 -15.90 -4.37
N GLY A 14 -5.27 -15.37 -4.40
CA GLY A 14 -4.06 -16.20 -4.44
C GLY A 14 -3.88 -17.00 -3.13
N LYS A 15 -3.09 -18.09 -3.20
CA LYS A 15 -2.79 -18.93 -2.02
C LYS A 15 -2.12 -18.14 -0.90
N ALA A 16 -2.57 -18.33 0.34
CA ALA A 16 -2.13 -17.53 1.50
C ALA A 16 -1.31 -18.30 2.56
N ALA A 17 -1.42 -19.63 2.67
CA ALA A 17 -0.87 -20.38 3.81
C ALA A 17 0.63 -20.11 4.07
N GLN A 18 1.49 -20.31 3.06
CA GLN A 18 2.93 -20.08 3.20
C GLN A 18 3.29 -18.60 3.43
N PHE A 19 2.44 -17.66 2.99
CA PHE A 19 2.62 -16.23 3.25
C PHE A 19 2.34 -15.91 4.72
N THR A 20 1.28 -16.49 5.28
CA THR A 20 0.96 -16.41 6.71
C THR A 20 2.09 -16.99 7.56
N ASP A 21 2.61 -18.17 7.20
CA ASP A 21 3.72 -18.80 7.94
C ASP A 21 5.00 -17.97 7.87
N THR A 22 5.32 -17.44 6.69
CA THR A 22 6.46 -16.54 6.47
C THR A 22 6.34 -15.28 7.33
N TYR A 23 5.17 -14.63 7.31
CA TYR A 23 4.90 -13.44 8.11
C TYR A 23 5.03 -13.74 9.61
N ASN A 24 4.42 -14.81 10.10
CA ASN A 24 4.47 -15.16 11.52
C ASN A 24 5.91 -15.44 11.98
N SER A 25 6.70 -16.14 11.16
CA SER A 25 8.12 -16.39 11.44
C SER A 25 8.92 -15.09 11.54
N ILE A 26 8.78 -14.20 10.55
CA ILE A 26 9.46 -12.89 10.55
C ILE A 26 9.02 -12.06 11.74
N ARG A 27 7.70 -11.94 11.97
CA ARG A 27 7.13 -11.18 13.07
C ARG A 27 7.68 -11.64 14.42
N ASN A 28 7.73 -12.94 14.67
CA ASN A 28 8.24 -13.49 15.92
C ASN A 28 9.71 -13.11 16.15
N ASN A 29 10.54 -13.16 15.10
CA ASN A 29 11.93 -12.72 15.20
C ASN A 29 12.04 -11.21 15.47
N LEU A 30 11.22 -10.38 14.81
CA LEU A 30 11.24 -8.93 15.00
C LEU A 30 10.80 -8.49 16.41
N PHE A 31 10.00 -9.29 17.10
CA PHE A 31 9.61 -9.08 18.50
C PHE A 31 10.56 -9.74 19.52
N HIS A 32 11.63 -10.39 19.08
CA HIS A 32 12.52 -11.08 20.00
C HIS A 32 13.23 -10.08 20.94
N PRO A 33 13.32 -10.36 22.26
CA PRO A 33 13.90 -9.41 23.24
C PRO A 33 15.37 -9.02 23.00
N SER A 34 16.09 -9.77 22.18
CA SER A 34 17.48 -9.45 21.80
C SER A 34 17.59 -8.42 20.68
N ALA A 35 16.48 -8.00 20.08
CA ALA A 35 16.50 -6.98 19.05
C ALA A 35 17.03 -5.65 19.63
N PRO A 36 17.95 -4.97 18.94
CA PRO A 36 18.61 -3.76 19.45
C PRO A 36 17.74 -2.51 19.29
N TYR A 37 16.42 -2.62 19.45
CA TYR A 37 15.47 -1.52 19.37
C TYR A 37 14.34 -1.71 20.39
N PRO A 38 13.55 -0.66 20.72
CA PRO A 38 12.49 -0.76 21.73
C PRO A 38 11.31 -1.62 21.26
N VAL A 39 11.37 -2.94 21.50
CA VAL A 39 10.36 -3.93 21.08
C VAL A 39 8.96 -3.69 21.66
N ASP A 40 8.84 -3.00 22.80
CA ASP A 40 7.57 -2.57 23.39
C ASP A 40 6.94 -1.38 22.64
N ARG A 41 7.69 -0.75 21.73
CA ARG A 41 7.29 0.42 20.95
C ARG A 41 7.30 0.16 19.45
N ILE A 42 7.12 -1.08 19.00
CA ILE A 42 6.95 -1.38 17.59
C ILE A 42 5.53 -1.87 17.26
N ASP A 43 5.12 -1.61 16.02
CA ASP A 43 3.95 -2.22 15.38
C ASP A 43 4.44 -3.01 14.17
N VAL A 44 4.10 -4.30 14.10
CA VAL A 44 4.44 -5.19 12.99
C VAL A 44 3.16 -5.77 12.42
N HIS A 45 2.90 -5.49 11.15
CA HIS A 45 1.71 -5.92 10.43
C HIS A 45 1.98 -6.16 8.95
N LEU A 46 1.09 -6.92 8.31
CA LEU A 46 1.09 -7.09 6.86
C LEU A 46 0.65 -5.79 6.17
N GLN A 47 1.27 -5.50 5.03
CA GLN A 47 0.81 -4.51 4.06
C GLN A 47 0.63 -5.18 2.70
N GLY A 48 0.34 -4.40 1.68
CA GLY A 48 0.35 -4.82 0.29
C GLY A 48 -0.86 -5.68 -0.03
N SER A 49 -0.70 -6.55 -1.02
CA SER A 49 -1.83 -7.31 -1.53
C SER A 49 -2.34 -8.37 -0.56
N TYR A 50 -1.46 -8.92 0.27
CA TYR A 50 -1.84 -9.85 1.35
C TYR A 50 -2.56 -9.13 2.48
N GLY A 51 -2.05 -7.97 2.93
CA GLY A 51 -2.74 -7.17 3.95
C GLY A 51 -4.10 -6.62 3.51
N ASN A 52 -4.38 -6.57 2.21
CA ASN A 52 -5.63 -6.05 1.64
C ASN A 52 -6.55 -7.12 1.02
N ASP A 53 -6.20 -8.41 1.07
CA ASP A 53 -6.89 -9.52 0.36
C ASP A 53 -7.06 -9.27 -1.16
N THR A 54 -6.11 -8.58 -1.77
CA THR A 54 -6.05 -8.33 -3.21
C THR A 54 -4.97 -9.16 -3.88
N ASN A 55 -4.36 -10.11 -3.17
CA ASN A 55 -3.30 -10.95 -3.71
C ASN A 55 -3.80 -11.85 -4.85
N VAL A 56 -2.99 -11.92 -5.91
CA VAL A 56 -3.23 -12.77 -7.09
C VAL A 56 -2.19 -13.89 -7.13
N TRP A 57 -2.40 -14.89 -7.98
CA TRP A 57 -1.53 -16.07 -8.06
C TRP A 57 -0.06 -15.75 -8.42
N GLY A 58 0.16 -14.65 -9.15
CA GLY A 58 1.50 -14.18 -9.50
C GLY A 58 2.18 -13.32 -8.44
N ASP A 59 1.53 -13.00 -7.31
CA ASP A 59 2.18 -12.27 -6.22
C ASP A 59 3.12 -13.22 -5.46
N SER A 60 4.38 -12.82 -5.26
CA SER A 60 5.45 -13.69 -4.75
C SER A 60 5.95 -13.34 -3.35
N ASP A 61 5.82 -12.07 -2.95
CA ASP A 61 6.53 -11.50 -1.80
C ASP A 61 5.54 -11.14 -0.67
N VAL A 62 5.99 -11.30 0.58
CA VAL A 62 5.27 -10.88 1.78
C VAL A 62 5.69 -9.45 2.13
N ASP A 63 4.79 -8.48 2.02
CA ASP A 63 5.02 -7.11 2.47
C ASP A 63 4.78 -6.99 3.98
N VAL A 64 5.82 -6.72 4.75
CA VAL A 64 5.78 -6.53 6.21
C VAL A 64 6.13 -5.09 6.55
N VAL A 65 5.35 -4.47 7.42
CA VAL A 65 5.70 -3.17 8.01
C VAL A 65 6.33 -3.43 9.37
N LEU A 66 7.49 -2.83 9.61
CA LEU A 66 8.11 -2.70 10.92
C LEU A 66 8.12 -1.22 11.28
N CYS A 67 7.16 -0.80 12.11
CA CYS A 67 6.95 0.60 12.46
C CYS A 67 7.38 0.89 13.89
N HIS A 68 8.28 1.85 14.09
CA HIS A 68 8.54 2.38 15.43
C HIS A 68 7.46 3.39 15.83
N ALA A 69 6.84 3.19 16.99
CA ALA A 69 5.77 4.01 17.56
C ALA A 69 6.21 4.76 18.84
N GLY A 70 7.48 4.67 19.23
CA GLY A 70 8.03 5.41 20.38
C GLY A 70 8.32 6.88 20.08
N ALA A 71 8.45 7.23 18.80
CA ALA A 71 8.52 8.59 18.29
C ALA A 71 7.78 8.68 16.95
N PHE A 72 7.45 9.90 16.51
CA PHE A 72 6.62 10.10 15.32
C PHE A 72 7.03 11.35 14.54
N TYR A 73 6.85 11.27 13.23
CA TYR A 73 6.76 12.46 12.38
C TYR A 73 5.34 13.02 12.44
N TYR A 74 5.19 14.31 12.17
CA TYR A 74 3.87 14.91 12.11
C TYR A 74 3.74 15.96 11.01
N ASP A 75 2.49 16.24 10.68
CA ASP A 75 2.03 17.26 9.75
C ASP A 75 0.87 18.03 10.37
N VAL A 76 0.91 19.35 10.29
CA VAL A 76 -0.09 20.27 10.84
C VAL A 76 -0.67 21.22 9.80
N THR A 77 -0.37 21.02 8.51
CA THR A 77 -0.81 21.96 7.45
C THR A 77 -2.32 22.09 7.38
N ASN A 78 -3.06 21.08 7.84
CA ASN A 78 -4.52 21.06 7.85
C ASN A 78 -5.13 21.67 9.13
N MET A 79 -4.32 22.15 10.07
CA MET A 79 -4.78 22.80 11.30
C MET A 79 -4.83 24.33 11.14
N GLY A 80 -5.68 24.99 11.95
CA GLY A 80 -5.66 26.44 12.10
C GLY A 80 -4.33 26.94 12.68
N ALA A 81 -3.92 28.15 12.27
CA ALA A 81 -2.59 28.68 12.59
C ALA A 81 -2.25 28.71 14.10
N GLN A 82 -3.22 29.02 14.96
CA GLN A 82 -3.03 29.02 16.40
C GLN A 82 -2.73 27.61 16.93
N ASP A 83 -3.51 26.61 16.52
CA ASP A 83 -3.29 25.22 16.94
C ASP A 83 -1.95 24.68 16.47
N GLN A 84 -1.48 25.09 15.28
CA GLN A 84 -0.14 24.73 14.80
C GLN A 84 0.96 25.23 15.75
N VAL A 85 0.82 26.46 16.29
CA VAL A 85 1.79 27.01 17.25
C VAL A 85 1.78 26.21 18.54
N PHE A 86 0.61 25.91 19.09
CA PHE A 86 0.48 25.10 20.31
C PHE A 86 1.09 23.70 20.13
N LEU A 87 0.79 23.04 19.02
CA LEU A 87 1.26 21.67 18.76
C LEU A 87 2.78 21.62 18.55
N LYS A 88 3.35 22.60 17.84
CA LYS A 88 4.81 22.73 17.68
C LYS A 88 5.52 23.01 19.01
N ALA A 89 4.91 23.81 19.89
CA ALA A 89 5.45 24.04 21.23
C ALA A 89 5.41 22.76 22.10
N ALA A 90 4.32 21.99 22.03
CA ALA A 90 4.16 20.73 22.74
C ALA A 90 5.15 19.64 22.26
N PHE A 91 5.52 19.65 20.98
CA PHE A 91 6.48 18.72 20.37
C PHE A 91 7.74 19.45 19.89
N SER A 92 8.35 20.23 20.79
CA SER A 92 9.51 21.08 20.50
C SER A 92 10.87 20.38 20.63
N ALA A 93 10.92 19.21 21.27
CA ALA A 93 12.14 18.43 21.43
C ALA A 93 12.26 17.33 20.38
N ASP A 94 13.48 17.10 19.91
CA ASP A 94 13.80 15.94 19.08
C ASP A 94 13.68 14.64 19.88
N ALA A 95 13.29 13.57 19.20
CA ALA A 95 13.27 12.24 19.79
C ALA A 95 14.70 11.76 20.08
N ALA A 96 14.91 11.14 21.25
CA ALA A 96 16.18 10.52 21.61
C ALA A 96 16.51 9.29 20.75
N TYR A 97 15.49 8.66 20.15
CA TYR A 97 15.62 7.51 19.26
C TYR A 97 14.81 7.79 17.99
N ARG A 98 15.51 8.09 16.90
CA ARG A 98 14.95 8.62 15.64
C ARG A 98 14.78 7.52 14.61
N TYR A 99 14.21 7.88 13.47
CA TYR A 99 14.05 6.97 12.33
C TYR A 99 15.38 6.34 11.90
N GLU A 100 16.45 7.14 11.85
CA GLU A 100 17.77 6.69 11.41
C GLU A 100 18.35 5.63 12.36
N ASP A 101 18.19 5.83 13.67
CA ASP A 101 18.60 4.86 14.70
C ASP A 101 17.82 3.55 14.53
N PHE A 102 16.49 3.65 14.47
CA PHE A 102 15.61 2.49 14.29
C PHE A 102 15.89 1.72 12.99
N ARG A 103 16.09 2.44 11.88
CA ARG A 103 16.42 1.83 10.59
C ARG A 103 17.77 1.12 10.67
N GLY A 104 18.80 1.76 11.23
CA GLY A 104 20.12 1.16 11.37
C GLY A 104 20.12 -0.09 12.25
N ASP A 105 19.41 -0.05 13.37
CA ASP A 105 19.26 -1.18 14.31
C ASP A 105 18.49 -2.33 13.69
N ALA A 106 17.37 -2.05 13.02
CA ALA A 106 16.59 -3.05 12.30
C ALA A 106 17.40 -3.69 11.16
N GLN A 107 18.10 -2.90 10.34
CA GLN A 107 18.94 -3.42 9.25
C GLN A 107 20.03 -4.37 9.76
N ARG A 108 20.76 -3.97 10.81
CA ARG A 108 21.80 -4.82 11.43
C ARG A 108 21.21 -6.10 12.00
N TYR A 109 20.08 -5.98 12.72
CA TYR A 109 19.43 -7.13 13.35
C TYR A 109 18.91 -8.13 12.31
N ILE A 110 18.18 -7.65 11.30
CA ILE A 110 17.62 -8.50 10.23
C ILE A 110 18.74 -9.16 9.41
N SER A 111 19.83 -8.44 9.13
CA SER A 111 21.00 -9.02 8.42
C SER A 111 21.71 -10.10 9.24
N GLY A 112 21.61 -10.07 10.57
CA GLY A 112 22.10 -11.15 11.43
C GLY A 112 21.18 -12.38 11.49
N LEU A 113 19.91 -12.23 11.13
CA LEU A 113 18.90 -13.30 11.16
C LEU A 113 18.79 -14.08 9.85
N TYR A 114 19.11 -13.44 8.72
CA TYR A 114 18.85 -13.98 7.39
C TYR A 114 20.06 -13.82 6.48
N CYS A 115 20.25 -14.77 5.56
CA CYS A 115 21.28 -14.70 4.53
C CYS A 115 20.80 -13.87 3.33
N ASP A 116 21.74 -13.29 2.60
CA ASP A 116 21.52 -12.62 1.31
C ASP A 116 20.47 -11.49 1.33
N VAL A 117 20.35 -10.81 2.47
CA VAL A 117 19.46 -9.67 2.66
C VAL A 117 19.90 -8.50 1.77
N ASP A 118 18.98 -7.91 1.02
CA ASP A 118 19.21 -6.71 0.22
C ASP A 118 18.65 -5.47 0.92
N LEU A 119 19.54 -4.50 1.19
CA LEU A 119 19.27 -3.26 1.90
C LEU A 119 19.23 -2.03 0.97
N SER A 120 19.46 -2.20 -0.34
CA SER A 120 19.58 -1.12 -1.32
C SER A 120 18.26 -0.42 -1.62
N GLY A 121 17.14 -1.09 -1.34
CA GLY A 121 15.79 -0.63 -1.62
C GLY A 121 15.18 0.26 -0.54
N LYS A 122 13.91 0.61 -0.79
CA LYS A 122 13.05 1.29 0.21
C LYS A 122 12.77 0.40 1.42
N ALA A 123 12.67 -0.91 1.18
CA ALA A 123 12.41 -1.97 2.14
C ALA A 123 13.63 -2.90 2.19
N ILE A 124 13.74 -3.64 3.28
CA ILE A 124 14.73 -4.70 3.45
C ILE A 124 14.16 -5.95 2.79
N TYR A 125 14.78 -6.37 1.69
CA TYR A 125 14.38 -7.58 0.98
C TYR A 125 15.06 -8.80 1.61
N ILE A 126 14.25 -9.79 1.98
CA ILE A 126 14.69 -11.07 2.50
C ILE A 126 14.36 -12.13 1.45
N PRO A 127 15.37 -12.79 0.86
CA PRO A 127 15.11 -13.86 -0.07
C PRO A 127 14.42 -15.04 0.62
N GLY A 128 13.49 -15.66 -0.09
CA GLY A 128 12.84 -16.89 0.31
C GLY A 128 13.80 -18.08 0.29
N ASN A 129 13.31 -19.21 0.80
CA ASN A 129 13.97 -20.51 0.72
C ASN A 129 12.90 -21.62 0.61
N ASN A 130 13.29 -22.89 0.73
CA ASN A 130 12.36 -24.02 0.61
C ASN A 130 11.20 -23.99 1.63
N GLY A 131 11.33 -23.25 2.74
CA GLY A 131 10.30 -23.11 3.77
C GLY A 131 9.63 -21.74 3.85
N ARG A 132 10.20 -20.70 3.22
CA ARG A 132 9.77 -19.30 3.40
C ARG A 132 9.65 -18.58 2.06
N ARG A 133 8.63 -17.74 1.89
CA ARG A 133 8.52 -16.82 0.74
C ARG A 133 9.55 -15.69 0.85
N ASN A 134 9.76 -14.99 -0.26
CA ASN A 134 10.43 -13.70 -0.21
C ASN A 134 9.62 -12.75 0.69
N ALA A 135 10.29 -11.80 1.32
CA ALA A 135 9.62 -10.77 2.11
C ALA A 135 10.29 -9.41 1.93
N ASP A 136 9.47 -8.37 1.89
CA ASP A 136 9.91 -6.98 1.94
C ASP A 136 9.52 -6.39 3.29
N ILE A 137 10.52 -6.03 4.11
CA ILE A 137 10.28 -5.35 5.39
C ILE A 137 10.46 -3.84 5.21
N LEU A 138 9.35 -3.11 5.19
CA LEU A 138 9.37 -1.65 5.23
C LEU A 138 9.62 -1.18 6.66
N VAL A 139 10.82 -0.66 6.91
CA VAL A 139 11.16 0.01 8.17
C VAL A 139 10.69 1.45 8.12
N CYS A 140 9.78 1.81 9.03
CA CYS A 140 9.16 3.12 9.10
C CYS A 140 9.01 3.60 10.55
N GLN A 141 8.59 4.85 10.69
CA GLN A 141 8.21 5.46 11.95
C GLN A 141 6.75 5.89 11.88
N GLN A 142 6.08 5.99 13.04
CA GLN A 142 4.72 6.50 13.11
C GLN A 142 4.66 7.91 12.50
N PHE A 143 3.58 8.18 11.77
CA PHE A 143 3.25 9.50 11.26
C PHE A 143 1.90 9.94 11.79
N ARG A 144 1.74 11.24 12.04
CA ARG A 144 0.48 11.83 12.53
C ARG A 144 0.14 13.07 11.70
N ARG A 145 -0.92 13.00 10.91
CA ARG A 145 -1.47 14.19 10.25
C ARG A 145 -2.58 14.78 11.09
N TYR A 146 -2.30 15.89 11.75
CA TYR A 146 -3.25 16.56 12.62
C TYR A 146 -4.22 17.43 11.82
N TYR A 147 -5.48 17.47 12.24
CA TYR A 147 -6.53 18.26 11.57
C TYR A 147 -7.43 19.03 12.53
N SER A 148 -7.44 18.73 13.83
CA SER A 148 -8.11 19.58 14.81
C SER A 148 -7.52 19.46 16.21
N LEU A 149 -7.67 20.53 16.98
CA LEU A 149 -7.50 20.57 18.42
C LEU A 149 -8.89 20.71 19.06
N LYS A 150 -9.34 19.71 19.82
CA LYS A 150 -10.62 19.77 20.55
C LYS A 150 -10.40 19.43 22.01
N ASN A 151 -10.74 20.35 22.91
CA ASN A 151 -10.64 20.15 24.37
C ASN A 151 -9.25 19.68 24.85
N GLY A 152 -8.17 20.17 24.22
CA GLY A 152 -6.80 19.73 24.53
C GLY A 152 -6.43 18.33 24.00
N MET A 153 -7.36 17.63 23.34
CA MET A 153 -7.07 16.42 22.56
C MET A 153 -6.78 16.77 21.11
N HIS A 154 -5.76 16.15 20.57
CA HIS A 154 -5.32 16.37 19.21
C HIS A 154 -5.85 15.25 18.33
N ASP A 155 -6.76 15.57 17.41
CA ASP A 155 -7.26 14.58 16.45
C ASP A 155 -6.30 14.51 15.26
N TYR A 156 -5.92 13.29 14.87
CA TYR A 156 -5.02 13.05 13.75
C TYR A 156 -5.36 11.78 12.99
N GLN A 157 -5.03 11.75 11.70
CA GLN A 157 -4.96 10.51 10.94
C GLN A 157 -3.62 9.80 11.20
N PRO A 158 -3.63 8.56 11.74
CA PRO A 158 -2.40 7.80 11.96
C PRO A 158 -1.85 7.29 10.63
N GLY A 159 -0.58 7.50 10.36
CA GLY A 159 0.10 6.98 9.18
C GLY A 159 1.45 6.37 9.53
N ILE A 160 2.21 6.11 8.49
CA ILE A 160 3.63 5.75 8.57
C ILE A 160 4.46 6.72 7.75
N ALA A 161 5.69 6.96 8.17
CA ALA A 161 6.67 7.73 7.42
C ALA A 161 8.02 7.05 7.36
N PHE A 162 8.70 7.18 6.22
CA PHE A 162 10.06 6.67 6.00
C PHE A 162 10.82 7.62 5.07
N ILE A 163 12.15 7.55 5.09
CA ILE A 163 12.99 8.39 4.23
C ILE A 163 13.39 7.61 2.98
N ARG A 164 13.24 8.25 1.82
CA ARG A 164 13.69 7.73 0.52
C ARG A 164 14.39 8.85 -0.25
N ASN A 165 15.64 8.64 -0.64
CA ASN A 165 16.45 9.62 -1.37
C ASN A 165 16.47 11.00 -0.69
N GLY A 166 16.57 11.04 0.65
CA GLY A 166 16.56 12.26 1.44
C GLY A 166 15.18 12.91 1.65
N ALA A 167 14.12 12.40 1.01
CA ALA A 167 12.77 12.91 1.17
C ALA A 167 11.93 12.02 2.10
N ARG A 168 11.11 12.65 2.95
CA ARG A 168 10.12 11.95 3.77
C ARG A 168 8.94 11.53 2.90
N ILE A 169 8.61 10.25 2.95
CA ILE A 169 7.43 9.66 2.33
C ILE A 169 6.42 9.35 3.42
N GLU A 170 5.18 9.80 3.24
CA GLU A 170 4.09 9.66 4.21
C GLU A 170 2.95 8.84 3.60
N ASN A 171 2.54 7.76 4.24
CA ASN A 171 1.49 6.87 3.74
C ASN A 171 0.49 6.49 4.84
N PHE A 172 -0.71 6.10 4.40
CA PHE A 172 -1.85 5.76 5.26
C PHE A 172 -2.38 4.35 4.96
N PRO A 173 -1.57 3.30 5.18
CA PRO A 173 -1.92 1.94 4.78
C PRO A 173 -3.12 1.37 5.53
N LYS A 174 -3.30 1.73 6.82
CA LYS A 174 -4.43 1.28 7.63
C LYS A 174 -5.76 1.80 7.07
N GLN A 175 -5.85 3.11 6.83
CA GLN A 175 -7.02 3.75 6.22
C GLN A 175 -7.29 3.21 4.81
N HIS A 176 -6.23 2.99 4.01
CA HIS A 176 -6.39 2.39 2.69
C HIS A 176 -7.03 1.00 2.78
N SER A 177 -6.54 0.15 3.68
CA SER A 177 -7.07 -1.21 3.88
C SER A 177 -8.52 -1.21 4.40
N GLU A 178 -8.80 -0.36 5.39
CA GLU A 178 -10.14 -0.19 5.97
C GLU A 178 -11.14 0.28 4.92
N ASN A 179 -10.81 1.33 4.16
CA ASN A 179 -11.67 1.87 3.11
C ASN A 179 -11.90 0.87 1.98
N CYS A 180 -10.86 0.15 1.55
CA CYS A 180 -10.98 -0.94 0.58
C CYS A 180 -11.91 -2.05 1.08
N THR A 181 -11.85 -2.38 2.38
CA THR A 181 -12.69 -3.41 3.00
C THR A 181 -14.14 -2.96 3.10
N LEU A 182 -14.40 -1.71 3.52
CA LEU A 182 -15.73 -1.13 3.54
C LEU A 182 -16.36 -1.10 2.14
N LYS A 183 -15.59 -0.67 1.12
CA LYS A 183 -16.07 -0.68 -0.27
C LYS A 183 -16.36 -2.09 -0.76
N HIS A 184 -15.54 -3.07 -0.39
CA HIS A 184 -15.78 -4.47 -0.70
C HIS A 184 -17.11 -4.98 -0.13
N GLN A 185 -17.39 -4.69 1.13
CA GLN A 185 -18.66 -5.04 1.75
C GLN A 185 -19.84 -4.34 1.05
N ALA A 186 -19.70 -3.05 0.74
CA ALA A 186 -20.73 -2.25 0.08
C ALA A 186 -20.98 -2.59 -1.40
N THR A 187 -20.16 -3.47 -2.00
CA THR A 187 -20.26 -3.88 -3.41
C THR A 187 -20.57 -5.37 -3.55
N ASN A 188 -21.24 -5.98 -2.56
CA ASN A 188 -21.52 -7.42 -2.54
C ASN A 188 -20.24 -8.27 -2.73
N GLN A 189 -19.13 -7.82 -2.15
CA GLN A 189 -17.81 -8.43 -2.29
C GLN A 189 -17.21 -8.38 -3.71
N ASN A 190 -17.69 -7.51 -4.60
CA ASN A 190 -17.16 -7.42 -5.97
C ASN A 190 -15.95 -6.50 -6.11
N PHE A 191 -15.75 -5.52 -5.23
CA PHE A 191 -14.60 -4.59 -5.35
C PHE A 191 -13.24 -5.30 -5.39
N LYS A 192 -12.84 -6.04 -4.34
CA LYS A 192 -11.55 -6.75 -4.32
C LYS A 192 -11.44 -7.83 -5.41
N ARG A 193 -12.56 -8.44 -5.83
CA ARG A 193 -12.59 -9.37 -6.99
C ARG A 193 -12.21 -8.65 -8.27
N MET A 194 -12.77 -7.47 -8.51
CA MET A 194 -12.44 -6.63 -9.66
C MET A 194 -11.01 -6.11 -9.59
N VAL A 195 -10.50 -5.74 -8.41
CA VAL A 195 -9.07 -5.41 -8.23
C VAL A 195 -8.19 -6.56 -8.70
N ARG A 196 -8.48 -7.80 -8.30
CA ARG A 196 -7.72 -8.98 -8.72
C ARG A 196 -7.80 -9.22 -10.23
N ILE A 197 -8.95 -9.00 -10.85
CA ILE A 197 -9.11 -9.02 -12.31
C ILE A 197 -8.17 -8.01 -12.99
N PHE A 198 -8.19 -6.74 -12.57
CA PHE A 198 -7.33 -5.70 -13.13
C PHE A 198 -5.84 -5.97 -12.90
N LYS A 199 -5.47 -6.53 -11.75
CA LYS A 199 -4.09 -6.96 -11.46
C LYS A 199 -3.64 -8.11 -12.36
N ASN A 200 -4.49 -9.11 -12.58
CA ASN A 200 -4.16 -10.23 -13.47
C ASN A 200 -4.10 -9.78 -14.94
N MET A 201 -4.97 -8.86 -15.38
CA MET A 201 -4.86 -8.22 -16.68
C MET A 201 -3.53 -7.48 -16.82
N ARG A 202 -3.14 -6.68 -15.83
CA ARG A 202 -1.81 -6.05 -15.80
C ARG A 202 -0.69 -7.09 -15.96
N ASN A 203 -0.73 -8.18 -15.19
CA ASN A 203 0.30 -9.22 -15.26
C ASN A 203 0.35 -9.87 -16.66
N SER A 204 -0.82 -10.19 -17.25
CA SER A 204 -0.95 -10.67 -18.62
C SER A 204 -0.36 -9.69 -19.64
N MET A 205 -0.66 -8.39 -19.52
CA MET A 205 -0.11 -7.35 -20.39
C MET A 205 1.42 -7.22 -20.26
N ILE A 206 1.97 -7.35 -19.05
CA ILE A 206 3.41 -7.37 -18.83
C ILE A 206 4.06 -8.57 -19.51
N THR A 207 3.50 -9.78 -19.36
CA THR A 207 4.02 -11.00 -20.03
C THR A 207 3.97 -10.91 -21.55
N LYS A 208 3.04 -10.11 -22.10
CA LYS A 208 2.90 -9.87 -23.54
C LYS A 208 3.68 -8.63 -24.04
N ASP A 209 4.53 -8.03 -23.21
CA ASP A 209 5.28 -6.80 -23.50
C ASP A 209 4.40 -5.61 -23.90
N LEU A 210 3.12 -5.60 -23.51
CA LEU A 210 2.17 -4.51 -23.76
C LEU A 210 2.25 -3.40 -22.71
N LEU A 211 2.89 -3.67 -21.55
CA LEU A 211 2.99 -2.74 -20.44
C LEU A 211 4.28 -2.98 -19.64
N GLY A 212 4.98 -1.92 -19.27
CA GLY A 212 6.17 -2.02 -18.41
C GLY A 212 5.84 -2.41 -16.96
N HIS A 213 6.71 -3.20 -16.31
CA HIS A 213 6.52 -3.72 -14.95
C HIS A 213 6.18 -2.66 -13.88
N LYS A 214 6.77 -1.45 -13.99
CA LYS A 214 6.61 -0.38 -12.99
C LYS A 214 5.48 0.61 -13.30
N VAL A 215 4.72 0.39 -14.38
CA VAL A 215 3.71 1.35 -14.85
C VAL A 215 2.47 1.34 -13.95
N ALA A 216 2.00 0.17 -13.50
CA ALA A 216 0.77 0.05 -12.71
C ALA A 216 0.96 -0.70 -11.37
N PRO A 217 1.59 -0.05 -10.36
CA PRO A 217 1.66 -0.58 -9.01
C PRO A 217 0.29 -0.96 -8.45
N SER A 218 0.21 -2.08 -7.72
CA SER A 218 -1.07 -2.59 -7.17
C SER A 218 -1.79 -1.57 -6.30
N TYR A 219 -1.05 -0.80 -5.48
CA TYR A 219 -1.60 0.28 -4.65
C TYR A 219 -2.41 1.30 -5.45
N PHE A 220 -1.93 1.67 -6.66
CA PHE A 220 -2.63 2.63 -7.50
C PHE A 220 -3.79 2.01 -8.29
N ILE A 221 -3.72 0.72 -8.65
CA ILE A 221 -4.87 -0.01 -9.21
C ILE A 221 -6.01 -0.07 -8.19
N GLU A 222 -5.70 -0.37 -6.93
CA GLU A 222 -6.66 -0.36 -5.83
C GLU A 222 -7.28 1.04 -5.65
N GLY A 223 -6.45 2.09 -5.63
CA GLY A 223 -6.92 3.48 -5.57
C GLY A 223 -7.81 3.85 -6.75
N MET A 224 -7.43 3.50 -7.98
CA MET A 224 -8.23 3.78 -9.18
C MET A 224 -9.63 3.15 -9.08
N LEU A 225 -9.71 1.87 -8.74
CA LEU A 225 -10.99 1.18 -8.60
C LEU A 225 -11.78 1.65 -7.38
N TYR A 226 -11.12 2.16 -6.34
CA TYR A 226 -11.79 2.67 -5.14
C TYR A 226 -12.71 3.86 -5.45
N ASN A 227 -12.31 4.72 -6.39
CA ASN A 227 -13.08 5.88 -6.80
C ASN A 227 -14.33 5.51 -7.63
N VAL A 228 -14.39 4.33 -8.24
CA VAL A 228 -15.53 3.89 -9.07
C VAL A 228 -16.79 3.76 -8.20
N PRO A 229 -17.95 4.32 -8.58
CA PRO A 229 -19.21 4.18 -7.84
C PRO A 229 -19.64 2.73 -7.61
N ASN A 230 -20.28 2.45 -6.47
CA ASN A 230 -20.61 1.09 -6.05
C ASN A 230 -21.59 0.39 -7.01
N ASP A 231 -22.48 1.13 -7.68
CA ASP A 231 -23.45 0.61 -8.65
C ASP A 231 -22.80 0.04 -9.92
N LYS A 232 -21.50 0.30 -10.14
CA LYS A 232 -20.74 -0.28 -11.27
C LYS A 232 -20.23 -1.70 -10.98
N PHE A 233 -20.30 -2.16 -9.74
CA PHE A 233 -19.88 -3.49 -9.30
C PHE A 233 -21.06 -4.49 -9.24
N VAL A 234 -21.95 -4.42 -10.24
CA VAL A 234 -23.16 -5.27 -10.36
C VAL A 234 -23.23 -5.89 -11.76
N GLY A 235 -23.50 -7.21 -11.81
CA GLY A 235 -23.63 -7.99 -13.04
C GLY A 235 -22.58 -9.11 -13.13
N SER A 236 -22.35 -9.60 -14.34
CA SER A 236 -21.21 -10.49 -14.64
C SER A 236 -19.87 -9.76 -14.45
N TYR A 237 -18.75 -10.48 -14.38
CA TYR A 237 -17.44 -9.85 -14.36
C TYR A 237 -17.17 -9.03 -15.62
N GLN A 238 -17.62 -9.48 -16.79
CA GLN A 238 -17.57 -8.71 -18.03
C GLN A 238 -18.36 -7.38 -17.90
N ASP A 239 -19.60 -7.43 -17.41
CA ASP A 239 -20.42 -6.22 -17.22
C ASP A 239 -19.74 -5.23 -16.26
N MET A 240 -19.26 -5.74 -15.11
CA MET A 240 -18.62 -4.92 -14.10
C MET A 240 -17.32 -4.31 -14.63
N TRP A 241 -16.51 -5.07 -15.37
CA TRP A 241 -15.29 -4.57 -15.97
C TRP A 241 -15.59 -3.41 -16.93
N ILE A 242 -16.56 -3.59 -17.85
CA ILE A 242 -16.96 -2.55 -18.82
C ILE A 242 -17.46 -1.30 -18.08
N LYS A 243 -18.34 -1.46 -17.09
CA LYS A 243 -18.90 -0.35 -16.30
C LYS A 243 -17.82 0.40 -15.54
N CYS A 244 -16.90 -0.32 -14.89
CA CYS A 244 -15.80 0.27 -14.14
C CYS A 244 -14.83 0.99 -15.08
N PHE A 245 -14.41 0.33 -16.16
CA PHE A 245 -13.46 0.89 -17.12
C PHE A 245 -14.02 2.16 -17.78
N ASN A 246 -15.27 2.13 -18.26
CA ASN A 246 -15.90 3.31 -18.87
C ASN A 246 -16.02 4.48 -17.90
N TRP A 247 -16.30 4.22 -16.62
CA TRP A 247 -16.28 5.28 -15.60
C TRP A 247 -14.86 5.83 -15.39
N ILE A 248 -13.85 4.97 -15.28
CA ILE A 248 -12.45 5.38 -15.05
C ILE A 248 -11.95 6.31 -16.15
N VAL A 249 -12.21 5.99 -17.42
CA VAL A 249 -11.69 6.78 -18.56
C VAL A 249 -12.50 8.05 -18.85
N THR A 250 -13.66 8.22 -18.23
CA THR A 250 -14.49 9.44 -18.35
C THR A 250 -14.39 10.34 -17.12
N ALA A 251 -13.94 9.81 -15.99
CA ALA A 251 -13.72 10.59 -14.77
C ALA A 251 -12.58 11.60 -14.95
N ASP A 252 -12.69 12.73 -14.26
CA ASP A 252 -11.57 13.66 -14.13
C ASP A 252 -10.49 13.01 -13.28
N SER A 253 -9.41 12.56 -13.93
CA SER A 253 -8.28 11.92 -13.25
C SER A 253 -7.64 12.81 -12.18
N SER A 254 -7.82 14.13 -12.28
CA SER A 254 -7.29 15.07 -11.30
C SER A 254 -8.07 15.04 -9.98
N GLU A 255 -9.31 14.57 -9.96
CA GLU A 255 -10.12 14.47 -8.74
C GLU A 255 -10.06 13.08 -8.08
N LEU A 256 -9.31 12.14 -8.66
CA LEU A 256 -9.17 10.79 -8.10
C LEU A 256 -8.26 10.80 -6.87
N THR A 257 -8.64 10.03 -5.85
CA THR A 257 -7.86 9.87 -4.61
C THR A 257 -7.29 8.46 -4.46
N THR A 258 -6.21 8.30 -3.71
CA THR A 258 -5.81 6.96 -3.23
C THR A 258 -6.94 6.37 -2.38
N ALA A 259 -6.99 5.05 -2.17
CA ALA A 259 -8.09 4.47 -1.39
C ALA A 259 -8.10 4.91 0.08
N SER A 260 -6.99 5.46 0.60
CA SER A 260 -6.96 6.12 1.91
C SER A 260 -7.82 7.40 1.97
N GLY A 261 -8.09 8.05 0.84
CA GLY A 261 -8.72 9.37 0.75
C GLY A 261 -7.82 10.54 1.18
N LEU A 262 -6.56 10.28 1.58
CA LEU A 262 -5.67 11.28 2.19
C LEU A 262 -4.58 11.80 1.24
N HIS A 263 -4.54 11.27 0.02
CA HIS A 263 -3.65 11.69 -1.07
C HIS A 263 -4.40 11.63 -2.39
N TRP A 264 -4.09 12.54 -3.31
CA TRP A 264 -4.50 12.44 -4.71
C TRP A 264 -3.88 11.19 -5.36
N LEU A 265 -4.63 10.56 -6.27
CA LEU A 265 -4.18 9.38 -6.98
C LEU A 265 -3.25 9.73 -8.12
N VAL A 266 -3.64 10.67 -8.98
CA VAL A 266 -2.93 10.97 -10.24
C VAL A 266 -2.37 12.38 -10.20
N ARG A 267 -1.06 12.50 -9.99
CA ARG A 267 -0.31 13.77 -9.99
C ARG A 267 1.14 13.50 -10.38
N ASP A 268 1.73 14.44 -11.10
CA ASP A 268 3.16 14.42 -11.39
C ASP A 268 3.95 15.12 -10.26
N GLY A 269 5.24 14.79 -10.14
CA GLY A 269 6.14 15.41 -9.15
C GLY A 269 5.95 14.97 -7.69
N SER A 270 5.00 14.08 -7.40
CA SER A 270 4.76 13.55 -6.06
C SER A 270 5.15 12.06 -5.96
N PRO A 271 5.96 11.65 -4.97
CA PRO A 271 6.38 10.25 -4.82
C PRO A 271 5.27 9.32 -4.29
N VAL A 272 4.15 9.88 -3.82
CA VAL A 272 2.99 9.14 -3.31
C VAL A 272 1.82 9.09 -4.30
N CYS A 273 1.97 9.68 -5.48
CA CYS A 273 0.96 9.70 -6.52
C CYS A 273 1.39 8.85 -7.73
N TRP A 274 0.42 8.39 -8.50
CA TRP A 274 0.59 7.73 -9.78
C TRP A 274 0.95 8.78 -10.85
N PRO A 275 2.12 8.71 -11.51
CA PRO A 275 2.45 9.61 -12.59
C PRO A 275 1.37 9.59 -13.68
N SER A 276 0.98 10.76 -14.19
CA SER A 276 -0.12 10.89 -15.13
C SER A 276 0.14 10.12 -16.44
N ALA A 277 1.40 10.07 -16.89
CA ALA A 277 1.81 9.27 -18.03
C ALA A 277 1.57 7.76 -17.82
N ASN A 278 1.86 7.26 -16.61
CA ASN A 278 1.69 5.85 -16.28
C ASN A 278 0.21 5.46 -16.18
N PHE A 279 -0.63 6.33 -15.59
CA PHE A 279 -2.08 6.12 -15.55
C PHE A 279 -2.69 6.02 -16.97
N ARG A 280 -2.30 6.94 -17.86
CA ARG A 280 -2.73 6.90 -19.28
C ARG A 280 -2.22 5.66 -20.00
N ALA A 281 -0.96 5.30 -19.82
CA ALA A 281 -0.39 4.10 -20.43
C ALA A 281 -1.12 2.83 -19.99
N PHE A 282 -1.44 2.72 -18.69
CA PHE A 282 -2.17 1.57 -18.16
C PHE A 282 -3.59 1.47 -18.69
N THR A 283 -4.35 2.57 -18.68
CA THR A 283 -5.74 2.57 -19.17
C THR A 283 -5.83 2.32 -20.68
N ALA A 284 -4.90 2.86 -21.48
CA ALA A 284 -4.81 2.56 -22.90
C ALA A 284 -4.47 1.08 -23.16
N ALA A 285 -3.50 0.51 -22.43
CA ALA A 285 -3.14 -0.89 -22.55
C ALA A 285 -4.30 -1.82 -22.14
N LEU A 286 -5.04 -1.48 -21.08
CA LEU A 286 -6.23 -2.24 -20.65
C LEU A 286 -7.29 -2.31 -21.75
N LYS A 287 -7.60 -1.17 -22.40
CA LYS A 287 -8.56 -1.11 -23.51
C LYS A 287 -8.10 -2.02 -24.65
N TYR A 288 -6.86 -1.86 -25.08
CA TYR A 288 -6.29 -2.67 -26.15
C TYR A 288 -6.35 -4.17 -25.80
N HIS A 289 -5.89 -4.54 -24.60
CA HIS A 289 -5.89 -5.93 -24.16
C HIS A 289 -7.29 -6.53 -24.10
N TRP A 290 -8.30 -5.76 -23.70
CA TRP A 290 -9.69 -6.21 -23.67
C TRP A 290 -10.27 -6.45 -25.08
N GLU A 291 -10.01 -5.52 -25.99
CA GLU A 291 -10.51 -5.53 -27.37
C GLU A 291 -9.80 -6.59 -28.23
N SER A 292 -8.52 -6.86 -27.95
CA SER A 292 -7.68 -7.78 -28.73
C SER A 292 -7.66 -9.22 -28.22
N SER A 293 -8.26 -9.50 -27.05
CA SER A 293 -8.27 -10.86 -26.46
C SER A 293 -9.47 -11.68 -26.87
#